data_AF-A0A955Y865-F1
#
_entry.id   AF-A0A955Y865-F1
#
_cell.length_a   1.000
_cell.length_b   1.000
_cell.length_c   1.000
_cell.angle_alpha   90.00
_cell.angle_beta   90.00
_cell.angle_gamma   90.00
#
_symmetry.space_group_name_H-M   'P 1'
#
loop_
_entity.id
_entity.type
_entity.pdbx_description
1 polymer ?
#
loop_
_entity_poly.entity_id
_entity_poly.type
_entity_poly.pdbx_seq_one_letter_code
_entity_poly.pdbx_strand_id
1 'polypeptide(L)'
;DRNNDRPVPIPASHRADAGIEGDNLEAWMLDPSVVADQFVNRFADSPEEAQRLLNNRLYRQISRMVAGMQEYMAMEALYGFLREDRYDLVVLDTPPSRNALDFLYGPSRLSSFLDGRIFKLFLPEEEGRRSFLRRAASRLVNGVNAAVFGAEYYLELQEFFGSFSGIFRSMNKNAADGLSRLRDPENVAFLLVTSPASTSLTDAFFFRRKTVELELPFRGFVLNRSQAAAGDRVFPDASMFGGTPTAVQASALEKLVRLAKVEQAAMARDRQLLARLEEDAGGGLAVALPNIPSGADSMPALVHLGDVLMDA
;
A
#
# COMPACT_ATOMS: atom_id res chain seq x y z
N ASP A 1 20.66 2.28 0.59
CA ASP A 1 20.22 0.88 0.51
C ASP A 1 18.71 0.77 0.49
N ARG A 2 18.19 -0.26 -0.17
CA ARG A 2 16.74 -0.56 -0.24
C ARG A 2 16.21 -1.26 1.01
N ASN A 3 17.08 -1.61 1.96
CA ASN A 3 16.73 -2.43 3.11
C ASN A 3 17.08 -1.73 4.43
N ASN A 4 16.63 -0.48 4.56
CA ASN A 4 16.74 0.24 5.83
C ASN A 4 15.70 -0.32 6.80
N ASP A 5 16.05 -0.36 8.08
CA ASP A 5 15.19 -0.83 9.16
C ASP A 5 14.23 0.25 9.67
N ARG A 6 14.35 1.47 9.16
CA ARG A 6 13.55 2.63 9.54
C ARG A 6 13.52 3.68 8.42
N PRO A 7 12.63 4.67 8.50
CA PRO A 7 12.70 5.86 7.65
C PRO A 7 14.05 6.54 7.71
N VAL A 8 14.50 7.03 6.56
CA VAL A 8 15.76 7.75 6.42
C VAL A 8 15.52 9.13 5.82
N PRO A 9 16.24 10.17 6.27
CA PRO A 9 16.17 11.49 5.64
C PRO A 9 16.52 11.44 4.16
N ILE A 10 15.79 12.20 3.35
CA ILE A 10 16.12 12.37 1.92
C ILE A 10 17.52 12.99 1.80
N PRO A 11 18.43 12.50 0.95
CA PRO A 11 19.77 13.07 0.83
C PRO A 11 19.77 14.57 0.51
N ALA A 12 20.67 15.33 1.16
CA ALA A 12 20.73 16.79 1.04
C ALA A 12 20.92 17.29 -0.41
N SER A 13 21.63 16.54 -1.25
CA SER A 13 21.79 16.85 -2.68
C SER A 13 20.44 16.89 -3.41
N HIS A 14 19.59 15.88 -3.19
CA HIS A 14 18.27 15.82 -3.84
C HIS A 14 17.34 16.93 -3.37
N ARG A 15 17.45 17.36 -2.10
CA ARG A 15 16.68 18.50 -1.57
C ARG A 15 17.15 19.82 -2.18
N ALA A 16 18.47 20.03 -2.25
CA ALA A 16 19.07 21.22 -2.84
C ALA A 16 18.71 21.39 -4.32
N ASP A 17 18.71 20.29 -5.09
CA ASP A 17 18.31 20.29 -6.51
C ASP A 17 16.87 20.79 -6.72
N ALA A 18 16.00 20.61 -5.72
CA ALA A 18 14.60 21.01 -5.74
C ALA A 18 14.30 22.28 -4.92
N GLY A 19 15.32 22.94 -4.37
CA GLY A 19 15.13 24.15 -3.55
C GLY A 19 14.42 23.90 -2.21
N ILE A 20 14.45 22.68 -1.69
CA ILE A 20 13.80 22.31 -0.42
C ILE A 20 14.77 22.55 0.74
N GLU A 21 14.36 23.36 1.72
CA GLU A 21 15.09 23.60 2.95
C GLU A 21 14.68 22.62 4.08
N GLY A 22 15.61 22.34 5.00
CA GLY A 22 15.36 21.47 6.17
C GLY A 22 15.57 19.97 5.96
N ASP A 23 15.31 19.19 7.01
CA ASP A 23 15.44 17.73 7.06
C ASP A 23 14.13 17.04 7.48
N ASN A 24 13.00 17.72 7.31
CA ASN A 24 11.66 17.27 7.74
C ASN A 24 11.00 16.20 6.84
N LEU A 25 11.75 15.62 5.91
CA LEU A 25 11.24 14.59 5.00
C LEU A 25 12.10 13.34 5.10
N GLU A 26 11.46 12.26 5.52
CA GLU A 26 12.04 10.93 5.53
C GLU A 26 11.24 10.01 4.61
N ALA A 27 11.92 9.06 4.00
CA ALA A 27 11.30 8.03 3.18
C ALA A 27 11.73 6.65 3.65
N TRP A 28 10.82 5.69 3.50
CA TRP A 28 11.08 4.30 3.77
C TRP A 28 10.41 3.42 2.75
N MET A 29 11.16 2.48 2.20
CA MET A 29 10.61 1.38 1.44
C MET A 29 10.57 0.17 2.38
N LEU A 30 9.36 -0.23 2.76
CA LEU A 30 9.13 -1.30 3.73
C LEU A 30 9.64 -2.64 3.21
N ASP A 31 10.48 -3.32 3.99
CA ASP A 31 10.79 -4.75 3.83
C ASP A 31 9.99 -5.54 4.88
N PRO A 32 9.00 -6.37 4.46
CA PRO A 32 8.19 -7.15 5.39
C PRO A 32 9.01 -8.06 6.31
N SER A 33 10.17 -8.55 5.84
CA SER A 33 11.04 -9.43 6.63
C SER A 33 11.66 -8.67 7.79
N VAL A 34 12.10 -7.43 7.54
CA VAL A 34 12.68 -6.57 8.57
C VAL A 34 11.63 -6.19 9.61
N VAL A 35 10.43 -5.84 9.17
CA VAL A 35 9.32 -5.51 10.09
C VAL A 35 8.94 -6.74 10.92
N ALA A 36 8.89 -7.93 10.33
CA ALA A 36 8.59 -9.16 11.05
C ALA A 36 9.64 -9.46 12.13
N ASP A 37 10.93 -9.33 11.79
CA ASP A 37 12.02 -9.56 12.74
C ASP A 37 12.00 -8.53 13.88
N GLN A 38 11.74 -7.25 13.58
CA GLN A 38 11.55 -6.21 14.59
C GLN A 38 10.34 -6.50 15.50
N PHE A 39 9.25 -7.01 14.92
CA PHE A 39 8.07 -7.38 15.68
C PHE A 39 8.38 -8.51 16.66
N VAL A 40 9.07 -9.56 16.22
CA VAL A 40 9.51 -10.67 17.09
C VAL A 40 10.38 -10.13 18.22
N ASN A 41 11.35 -9.26 17.93
CA ASN A 41 12.19 -8.66 18.96
C ASN A 41 11.42 -7.81 19.98
N ARG A 42 10.32 -7.16 19.56
CA ARG A 42 9.49 -6.31 20.41
C ARG A 42 8.56 -7.10 21.34
N PHE A 43 8.10 -8.26 20.89
CA PHE A 43 7.04 -9.02 21.57
C PHE A 43 7.47 -10.36 22.16
N ALA A 44 8.72 -10.80 21.94
CA ALA A 44 9.29 -11.91 22.68
C ALA A 44 9.51 -11.53 24.15
N ASP A 45 9.42 -12.51 25.07
CA ASP A 45 9.53 -12.24 26.51
C ASP A 45 10.97 -11.89 26.92
N SER A 46 11.97 -12.29 26.12
CA SER A 46 13.38 -11.94 26.33
C SER A 46 14.18 -11.88 25.01
N PRO A 47 15.37 -11.23 25.01
CA PRO A 47 16.28 -11.25 23.86
C PRO A 47 16.71 -12.66 23.44
N GLU A 48 16.90 -13.57 24.40
CA GLU A 48 17.25 -14.96 24.13
C GLU A 48 16.10 -15.71 23.44
N GLU A 49 14.86 -15.45 23.87
CA GLU A 49 13.69 -15.99 23.19
C GLU A 49 13.57 -15.42 21.77
N ALA A 50 13.71 -14.10 21.59
CA ALA A 50 13.70 -13.47 20.28
C ALA A 50 14.71 -14.14 19.34
N GLN A 51 15.96 -14.34 19.81
CA GLN A 51 17.00 -15.00 19.03
C GLN A 51 16.63 -16.46 18.70
N ARG A 52 16.02 -17.20 19.63
CA ARG A 52 15.53 -18.57 19.39
C ARG A 52 14.45 -18.59 18.30
N LEU A 53 13.49 -17.66 18.36
CA LEU A 53 12.38 -17.55 17.42
C LEU A 53 12.86 -17.14 16.02
N LEU A 54 13.77 -16.18 15.92
CA LEU A 54 14.35 -15.72 14.64
C LEU A 54 15.19 -16.81 13.96
N ASN A 55 15.89 -17.65 14.73
CA ASN A 55 16.68 -18.76 14.17
C ASN A 55 15.84 -19.99 13.81
N ASN A 56 14.59 -20.06 14.29
CA ASN A 56 13.69 -21.17 14.04
C ASN A 56 13.47 -21.35 12.52
N ARG A 57 13.59 -22.60 12.06
CA ARG A 57 13.47 -22.93 10.63
C ARG A 57 12.04 -22.73 10.12
N LEU A 58 11.04 -23.10 10.92
CA LEU A 58 9.63 -22.92 10.60
C LEU A 58 9.28 -21.43 10.51
N TYR A 59 9.79 -20.58 11.41
CA TYR A 59 9.62 -19.12 11.32
C TYR A 59 10.11 -18.60 9.96
N ARG A 60 11.37 -18.89 9.61
CA ARG A 60 11.98 -18.43 8.34
C ARG A 60 11.29 -18.98 7.09
N GLN A 61 10.64 -20.13 7.18
CA GLN A 61 9.86 -20.71 6.08
C GLN A 61 8.48 -20.05 5.98
N ILE A 62 7.77 -19.91 7.09
CA ILE A 62 6.42 -19.33 7.16
C ILE A 62 6.47 -17.84 6.81
N SER A 63 7.42 -17.08 7.36
CA SER A 63 7.55 -15.64 7.09
C SER A 63 7.79 -15.32 5.61
N ARG A 64 8.38 -16.26 4.86
CA ARG A 64 8.65 -16.13 3.42
C ARG A 64 7.53 -16.66 2.52
N MET A 65 6.71 -17.61 3.01
CA MET A 65 5.75 -18.35 2.18
C MET A 65 4.31 -17.85 2.31
N VAL A 66 3.97 -17.12 3.39
CA VAL A 66 2.58 -16.74 3.65
C VAL A 66 2.15 -15.56 2.78
N ALA A 67 1.29 -15.85 1.80
CA ALA A 67 0.55 -14.81 1.09
C ALA A 67 -0.26 -13.96 2.09
N GLY A 68 -0.13 -12.64 2.02
CA GLY A 68 -0.74 -11.73 3.00
C GLY A 68 0.22 -11.21 4.08
N MET A 69 1.43 -11.78 4.20
CA MET A 69 2.39 -11.35 5.22
C MET A 69 2.93 -9.93 4.93
N GLN A 70 3.09 -9.57 3.66
CA GLN A 70 3.50 -8.23 3.24
C GLN A 70 2.48 -7.17 3.66
N GLU A 71 1.21 -7.41 3.36
CA GLU A 71 0.10 -6.51 3.69
C GLU A 71 -0.05 -6.36 5.21
N TYR A 72 0.13 -7.45 5.93
CA TYR A 72 0.11 -7.45 7.39
C TYR A 72 1.26 -6.63 7.98
N MET A 73 2.49 -6.84 7.50
CA MET A 73 3.67 -6.12 7.98
C MET A 73 3.58 -4.64 7.64
N ALA A 74 2.97 -4.28 6.51
CA ALA A 74 2.66 -2.90 6.20
C ALA A 74 1.68 -2.28 7.21
N MET A 75 0.63 -3.01 7.61
CA MET A 75 -0.29 -2.55 8.65
C MET A 75 0.38 -2.40 10.02
N GLU A 76 1.24 -3.35 10.41
CA GLU A 76 1.99 -3.27 11.66
C GLU A 76 2.96 -2.08 11.67
N ALA A 77 3.67 -1.85 10.57
CA ALA A 77 4.55 -0.68 10.44
C ALA A 77 3.75 0.63 10.55
N LEU A 78 2.62 0.73 9.86
CA LEU A 78 1.72 1.88 9.95
C LEU A 78 1.23 2.09 11.39
N TYR A 79 0.77 1.03 12.06
CA TYR A 79 0.36 1.09 13.45
C TYR A 79 1.50 1.55 14.38
N GLY A 80 2.73 1.11 14.10
CA GLY A 80 3.94 1.62 14.75
C GLY A 80 4.07 3.14 14.64
N PHE A 81 3.98 3.69 13.42
CA PHE A 81 4.06 5.13 13.19
C PHE A 81 2.95 5.91 13.90
N LEU A 82 1.72 5.40 13.86
CA LEU A 82 0.57 6.02 14.54
C LEU A 82 0.71 6.02 16.08
N ARG A 83 1.52 5.12 16.64
CA ARG A 83 1.75 5.02 18.09
C ARG A 83 2.98 5.82 18.56
N GLU A 84 4.00 5.93 17.72
CA GLU A 84 5.24 6.63 18.06
C GLU A 84 5.09 8.15 18.12
N ASP A 85 4.05 8.70 17.48
CA ASP A 85 3.75 10.14 17.44
C ASP A 85 4.98 10.99 17.01
N ARG A 86 5.85 10.39 16.19
CA ARG A 86 7.09 11.00 15.69
C ARG A 86 6.86 11.90 14.47
N TYR A 87 5.79 11.64 13.72
CA TYR A 87 5.45 12.35 12.51
C TYR A 87 4.08 13.00 12.65
N ASP A 88 3.98 14.23 12.19
CA ASP A 88 2.72 14.96 12.04
C ASP A 88 1.93 14.50 10.80
N LEU A 89 2.62 13.96 9.79
CA LEU A 89 2.03 13.40 8.58
C LEU A 89 2.74 12.11 8.14
N VAL A 90 1.95 11.07 7.90
CA VAL A 90 2.41 9.82 7.28
C VAL A 90 1.70 9.64 5.95
N VAL A 91 2.46 9.63 4.85
CA VAL A 91 1.94 9.32 3.51
C VAL A 91 2.26 7.87 3.18
N LEU A 92 1.22 7.05 2.99
CA LEU A 92 1.34 5.65 2.64
C LEU A 92 1.16 5.45 1.13
N ASP A 93 2.20 4.97 0.45
CA ASP A 93 2.07 4.43 -0.90
C ASP A 93 1.58 2.98 -0.83
N THR A 94 0.43 2.71 -1.45
CA THR A 94 -0.15 1.36 -1.47
C THR A 94 0.19 0.64 -2.77
N PRO A 95 0.47 -0.67 -2.73
CA PRO A 95 0.60 -1.50 -3.94
C PRO A 95 -0.58 -1.31 -4.90
N PRO A 96 -0.40 -1.54 -6.21
CA PRO A 96 -1.40 -1.18 -7.23
C PRO A 96 -2.76 -1.81 -6.97
N SER A 97 -3.81 -0.99 -7.20
CA SER A 97 -5.25 -1.25 -7.08
C SER A 97 -5.62 -2.60 -6.48
N ARG A 98 -5.67 -3.71 -7.23
CA ARG A 98 -6.17 -5.01 -6.69
C ARG A 98 -5.50 -5.44 -5.37
N ASN A 99 -4.25 -5.07 -5.14
CA ASN A 99 -3.49 -5.37 -3.92
C ASN A 99 -3.71 -4.32 -2.79
N ALA A 100 -4.22 -3.12 -3.09
CA ALA A 100 -4.57 -2.14 -2.05
C ALA A 100 -5.77 -2.59 -1.20
N LEU A 101 -6.71 -3.39 -1.77
CA LEU A 101 -7.70 -4.09 -0.94
C LEU A 101 -7.04 -5.16 -0.09
N ASP A 102 -6.02 -5.83 -0.61
CA ASP A 102 -5.28 -6.82 0.15
C ASP A 102 -4.55 -6.17 1.33
N PHE A 103 -4.10 -4.92 1.24
CA PHE A 103 -3.61 -4.17 2.40
C PHE A 103 -4.67 -4.05 3.52
N LEU A 104 -5.94 -3.82 3.15
CA LEU A 104 -7.03 -3.65 4.10
C LEU A 104 -7.57 -4.98 4.67
N TYR A 105 -7.64 -6.03 3.83
CA TYR A 105 -8.20 -7.35 4.21
C TYR A 105 -7.15 -8.41 4.57
N GLY A 106 -5.92 -8.24 4.11
CA GLY A 106 -4.78 -9.12 4.34
C GLY A 106 -4.60 -9.46 5.81
N PRO A 107 -4.68 -8.47 6.72
CA PRO A 107 -4.59 -8.75 8.13
C PRO A 107 -5.67 -9.70 8.67
N SER A 108 -6.93 -9.53 8.25
CA SER A 108 -8.03 -10.41 8.66
C SER A 108 -7.91 -11.83 8.11
N ARG A 109 -7.38 -12.00 6.88
CA ARG A 109 -7.16 -13.33 6.27
C ARG A 109 -6.06 -14.09 6.99
N LEU A 110 -4.94 -13.43 7.30
CA LEU A 110 -3.88 -14.05 8.08
C LEU A 110 -4.32 -14.33 9.51
N SER A 111 -5.02 -13.39 10.16
CA SER A 111 -5.62 -13.63 11.48
C SER A 111 -6.52 -14.86 11.45
N SER A 112 -7.37 -15.03 10.44
CA SER A 112 -8.27 -16.19 10.34
C SER A 112 -7.52 -17.52 10.13
N PHE A 113 -6.39 -17.50 9.41
CA PHE A 113 -5.52 -18.65 9.26
C PHE A 113 -4.84 -19.01 10.60
N LEU A 114 -4.39 -17.98 11.35
CA LEU A 114 -3.70 -18.13 12.63
C LEU A 114 -4.64 -18.39 13.83
N ASP A 115 -5.88 -17.91 13.77
CA ASP A 115 -6.94 -18.16 14.77
C ASP A 115 -7.53 -19.58 14.63
N GLY A 116 -7.15 -20.27 13.56
CA GLY A 116 -7.67 -21.59 13.23
C GLY A 116 -7.44 -22.63 14.33
N ARG A 117 -8.42 -23.53 14.45
CA ARG A 117 -8.42 -24.79 15.24
C ARG A 117 -7.12 -25.60 15.13
N ILE A 118 -6.31 -25.34 14.09
CA ILE A 118 -4.93 -25.79 13.89
C ILE A 118 -4.10 -25.53 15.14
N PHE A 119 -4.03 -24.31 15.68
CA PHE A 119 -3.25 -24.02 16.89
C PHE A 119 -3.72 -24.88 18.08
N LYS A 120 -5.04 -25.04 18.25
CA LYS A 120 -5.61 -25.91 19.31
C LYS A 120 -5.33 -27.41 19.10
N LEU A 121 -5.00 -27.85 17.89
CA LEU A 121 -4.59 -29.23 17.58
C LEU A 121 -3.10 -29.48 17.88
N PHE A 122 -2.29 -28.42 17.98
CA PHE A 122 -0.83 -28.51 18.18
C PHE A 122 -0.34 -27.93 19.53
N LEU A 123 -1.15 -27.13 20.24
CA LEU A 123 -0.79 -26.66 21.58
C LEU A 123 -0.80 -27.83 22.60
N PRO A 124 0.21 -27.93 23.49
CA PRO A 124 0.19 -28.91 24.56
C PRO A 124 -1.03 -28.67 25.47
N GLU A 125 -1.73 -29.74 25.85
CA GLU A 125 -2.86 -29.64 26.78
C GLU A 125 -2.36 -29.07 28.11
N GLU A 126 -2.87 -27.90 28.53
CA GLU A 126 -2.63 -27.40 29.89
C GLU A 126 -3.11 -28.44 30.90
N GLU A 127 -2.20 -28.93 31.74
CA GLU A 127 -2.48 -29.84 32.85
C GLU A 127 -3.32 -29.13 33.92
N GLY A 128 -4.62 -28.91 33.66
CA GLY A 128 -5.34 -28.03 34.56
C GLY A 128 -6.83 -27.77 34.39
N ARG A 129 -7.63 -28.55 33.64
CA ARG A 129 -9.09 -28.72 33.90
C ARG A 129 -9.85 -29.59 32.85
N ARG A 130 -10.27 -30.77 33.32
CA ARG A 130 -11.49 -31.57 32.98
C ARG A 130 -11.66 -32.38 31.66
N SER A 131 -12.37 -33.50 31.90
CA SER A 131 -13.04 -34.54 31.08
C SER A 131 -12.18 -35.58 30.34
N PHE A 132 -12.27 -36.81 30.84
CA PHE A 132 -11.69 -38.06 30.30
C PHE A 132 -12.03 -38.32 28.82
N LEU A 133 -13.20 -37.85 28.35
CA LEU A 133 -13.60 -37.95 26.93
C LEU A 133 -12.74 -37.09 26.00
N ARG A 134 -12.18 -35.96 26.46
CA ARG A 134 -11.31 -35.12 25.62
C ARG A 134 -9.89 -35.68 25.49
N ARG A 135 -9.38 -36.37 26.52
CA ARG A 135 -8.06 -37.05 26.50
C ARG A 135 -7.97 -38.18 25.47
N ALA A 136 -9.08 -38.84 25.15
CA ALA A 136 -9.10 -39.89 24.14
C ALA A 136 -9.08 -39.30 22.71
N ALA A 137 -9.77 -38.18 22.51
CA ALA A 137 -9.79 -37.46 21.23
C ALA A 137 -8.43 -36.82 20.90
N SER A 138 -7.73 -36.24 21.89
CA SER A 138 -6.39 -35.66 21.69
C SER A 138 -5.30 -36.69 21.40
N ARG A 139 -5.35 -37.88 22.03
CA ARG A 139 -4.41 -38.98 21.75
C ARG A 139 -4.56 -39.57 20.35
N LEU A 140 -5.79 -39.66 19.84
CA LEU A 140 -6.03 -40.13 18.47
C LEU A 140 -5.54 -39.13 17.42
N VAL A 141 -5.74 -37.83 17.66
CA VAL A 141 -5.26 -36.77 16.76
C VAL A 141 -3.73 -36.70 16.74
N ASN A 142 -3.07 -36.80 17.89
CA ASN A 142 -1.61 -36.78 17.97
C ASN A 142 -0.97 -38.02 17.33
N GLY A 143 -1.60 -39.20 17.46
CA GLY A 143 -1.13 -40.44 16.83
C GLY A 143 -1.26 -40.44 15.31
N VAL A 144 -2.35 -39.89 14.76
CA VAL A 144 -2.57 -39.80 13.31
C VAL A 144 -1.69 -38.73 12.67
N ASN A 145 -1.51 -37.57 13.32
CA ASN A 145 -0.67 -36.49 12.79
C ASN A 145 0.83 -36.81 12.85
N ALA A 146 1.33 -37.45 13.91
CA ALA A 146 2.72 -37.91 13.99
C ALA A 146 3.05 -38.99 12.94
N ALA A 147 2.06 -39.81 12.54
CA ALA A 147 2.21 -40.83 11.50
C ALA A 147 2.25 -40.24 10.07
N VAL A 148 1.60 -39.09 9.84
CA VAL A 148 1.55 -38.41 8.53
C VAL A 148 2.72 -37.45 8.33
N PHE A 149 3.11 -36.71 9.38
CA PHE A 149 4.14 -35.67 9.31
C PHE A 149 5.50 -36.08 9.86
N GLY A 150 5.58 -37.23 10.56
CA GLY A 150 6.75 -37.63 11.34
C GLY A 150 6.72 -37.01 12.74
N ALA A 151 7.02 -37.80 13.77
CA ALA A 151 6.94 -37.38 15.17
C ALA A 151 7.85 -36.18 15.50
N GLU A 152 9.03 -36.13 14.90
CA GLU A 152 10.02 -35.06 15.11
C GLU A 152 9.54 -33.71 14.55
N TYR A 153 9.00 -33.71 13.32
CA TYR A 153 8.45 -32.50 12.70
C TYR A 153 7.18 -32.02 13.40
N TYR A 154 6.36 -32.95 13.90
CA TYR A 154 5.18 -32.62 14.70
C TYR A 154 5.58 -31.88 15.99
N LEU A 155 6.59 -32.37 16.72
CA LEU A 155 7.11 -31.70 17.92
C LEU A 155 7.67 -30.31 17.61
N GLU A 156 8.40 -30.14 16.50
CA GLU A 156 8.91 -28.85 16.03
C GLU A 156 7.77 -27.84 15.82
N LEU A 157 6.64 -28.28 15.24
CA LEU A 157 5.44 -27.46 15.07
C LEU A 157 4.78 -27.08 16.40
N GLN A 158 4.70 -28.01 17.37
CA GLN A 158 4.12 -27.72 18.68
C GLN A 158 4.95 -26.67 19.44
N GLU A 159 6.27 -26.81 19.44
CA GLU A 159 7.17 -25.86 20.08
C GLU A 159 7.07 -24.47 19.43
N PHE A 160 7.04 -24.42 18.10
CA PHE A 160 6.87 -23.19 17.34
C PHE A 160 5.54 -22.50 17.70
N PHE A 161 4.40 -23.19 17.56
CA PHE A 161 3.10 -22.57 17.83
C PHE A 161 2.89 -22.20 19.29
N GLY A 162 3.44 -22.97 20.23
CA GLY A 162 3.46 -22.59 21.64
C GLY A 162 4.19 -21.26 21.86
N SER A 163 5.42 -21.17 21.36
CA SER A 163 6.29 -20.00 21.56
C SER A 163 5.84 -18.76 20.77
N PHE A 164 5.18 -18.92 19.62
CA PHE A 164 4.69 -17.81 18.80
C PHE A 164 3.25 -17.36 19.10
N SER A 165 2.51 -18.08 19.95
CA SER A 165 1.09 -17.78 20.21
C SER A 165 0.84 -16.38 20.79
N GLY A 166 1.72 -15.90 21.68
CA GLY A 166 1.67 -14.55 22.25
C GLY A 166 1.96 -13.47 21.20
N ILE A 167 2.97 -13.71 20.36
CA ILE A 167 3.35 -12.85 19.23
C ILE A 167 2.16 -12.71 18.28
N PHE A 168 1.59 -13.82 17.79
CA PHE A 168 0.44 -13.78 16.86
C PHE A 168 -0.78 -13.06 17.44
N ARG A 169 -1.05 -13.22 18.74
CA ARG A 169 -2.14 -12.49 19.40
C ARG A 169 -1.90 -10.98 19.38
N SER A 170 -0.68 -10.56 19.70
CA SER A 170 -0.30 -9.14 19.69
C SER A 170 -0.34 -8.57 18.27
N MET A 171 0.12 -9.34 17.28
CA MET A 171 0.01 -8.99 15.86
C MET A 171 -1.45 -8.75 15.49
N ASN A 172 -2.35 -9.69 15.81
CA ASN A 172 -3.75 -9.62 15.40
C ASN A 172 -4.46 -8.41 16.04
N LYS A 173 -4.09 -8.10 17.28
CA LYS A 173 -4.58 -6.89 17.96
C LYS A 173 -4.12 -5.63 17.25
N ASN A 174 -2.81 -5.49 16.97
CA ASN A 174 -2.27 -4.30 16.31
C ASN A 174 -2.89 -4.09 14.92
N ALA A 175 -3.06 -5.17 14.15
CA ALA A 175 -3.73 -5.11 12.85
C ALA A 175 -5.17 -4.61 12.94
N ALA A 176 -5.95 -5.11 13.91
CA ALA A 176 -7.33 -4.69 14.13
C ALA A 176 -7.41 -3.23 14.59
N ASP A 177 -6.53 -2.83 15.52
CA ASP A 177 -6.45 -1.46 16.02
C ASP A 177 -6.03 -0.49 14.91
N GLY A 178 -5.04 -0.86 14.08
CA GLY A 178 -4.61 -0.10 12.91
C GLY A 178 -5.71 0.11 11.87
N LEU A 179 -6.46 -0.95 11.54
CA LEU A 179 -7.61 -0.83 10.63
C LEU A 179 -8.71 0.08 11.21
N SER A 180 -8.96 0.01 12.52
CA SER A 180 -9.91 0.90 13.17
C SER A 180 -9.46 2.36 13.10
N ARG A 181 -8.16 2.64 13.24
CA ARG A 181 -7.60 3.99 13.11
C ARG A 181 -7.73 4.54 11.69
N LEU A 182 -7.59 3.69 10.67
CA LEU A 182 -7.78 4.10 9.26
C LEU A 182 -9.20 4.61 8.94
N ARG A 183 -10.18 4.36 9.80
CA ARG A 183 -11.55 4.85 9.64
C ARG A 183 -11.80 6.22 10.27
N ASP A 184 -10.82 6.80 10.95
CA ASP A 184 -10.96 8.10 11.60
C ASP A 184 -10.98 9.24 10.56
N PRO A 185 -12.13 9.89 10.31
CA PRO A 185 -12.23 10.92 9.29
C PRO A 185 -11.50 12.21 9.66
N GLU A 186 -11.17 12.45 10.92
CA GLU A 186 -10.47 13.67 11.34
C GLU A 186 -8.97 13.59 11.05
N ASN A 187 -8.39 12.39 11.14
CA ASN A 187 -6.95 12.17 11.05
C ASN A 187 -6.51 11.40 9.80
N VAL A 188 -7.45 10.84 9.02
CA VAL A 188 -7.13 10.01 7.85
C VAL A 188 -7.79 10.54 6.59
N ALA A 189 -7.06 10.43 5.47
CA ALA A 189 -7.51 10.81 4.14
C ALA A 189 -7.14 9.72 3.13
N PHE A 190 -8.12 9.22 2.38
CA PHE A 190 -7.92 8.32 1.25
C PHE A 190 -8.07 9.09 -0.06
N LEU A 191 -6.98 9.18 -0.82
CA LEU A 191 -6.97 9.74 -2.18
C LEU A 191 -6.83 8.60 -3.19
N LEU A 192 -7.73 8.58 -4.18
CA LEU A 192 -7.69 7.57 -5.25
C LEU A 192 -7.01 8.12 -6.49
N VAL A 193 -5.83 7.60 -6.79
CA VAL A 193 -5.06 8.00 -7.98
C VAL A 193 -5.42 7.09 -9.16
N THR A 194 -5.73 7.69 -10.31
CA THR A 194 -6.08 6.99 -11.55
C THR A 194 -5.42 7.64 -12.76
N SER A 195 -5.61 7.07 -13.95
CA SER A 195 -5.21 7.68 -15.23
C SER A 195 -6.38 7.65 -16.22
N PRO A 196 -6.32 8.39 -17.34
CA PRO A 196 -7.36 8.31 -18.38
C PRO A 196 -7.53 6.92 -19.02
N ALA A 197 -6.66 5.96 -18.71
CA ALA A 197 -6.81 4.58 -19.17
C ALA A 197 -8.07 3.94 -18.57
N SER A 198 -8.84 3.25 -19.43
CA SER A 198 -10.12 2.63 -19.05
C SER A 198 -9.99 1.60 -17.91
N THR A 199 -8.90 0.84 -17.88
CA THR A 199 -8.61 -0.14 -16.82
C THR A 199 -8.34 0.56 -15.48
N SER A 200 -7.53 1.63 -15.47
CA SER A 200 -7.28 2.42 -14.26
C SER A 200 -8.56 3.07 -13.71
N LEU A 201 -9.41 3.61 -14.59
CA LEU A 201 -10.69 4.17 -14.18
C LEU A 201 -11.64 3.12 -13.59
N THR A 202 -11.69 1.93 -14.20
CA THR A 202 -12.51 0.82 -13.71
C THR A 202 -12.10 0.44 -12.29
N ASP A 203 -10.78 0.34 -12.04
CA ASP A 203 -10.24 0.05 -10.72
C ASP A 203 -10.54 1.19 -9.73
N ALA A 204 -10.36 2.46 -10.12
CA ALA A 204 -10.63 3.61 -9.26
C ALA A 204 -12.10 3.67 -8.80
N PHE A 205 -13.06 3.51 -9.72
CA PHE A 205 -14.48 3.46 -9.37
C PHE A 205 -14.85 2.23 -8.54
N PHE A 206 -14.17 1.09 -8.77
CA PHE A 206 -14.32 -0.07 -7.90
C PHE A 206 -13.82 0.21 -6.48
N PHE A 207 -12.65 0.84 -6.35
CA PHE A 207 -12.08 1.25 -5.06
C PHE A 207 -12.95 2.27 -4.35
N ARG A 208 -13.53 3.22 -5.07
CA ARG A 208 -14.49 4.16 -4.48
C ARG A 208 -15.63 3.45 -3.78
N ARG A 209 -16.27 2.48 -4.42
CA ARG A 209 -17.33 1.68 -3.78
C ARG A 209 -16.82 0.99 -2.52
N LYS A 210 -15.59 0.47 -2.55
CA LYS A 210 -14.96 -0.16 -1.39
C LYS A 210 -14.67 0.82 -0.25
N THR A 211 -14.31 2.06 -0.55
CA THR A 211 -14.15 3.08 0.50
C THR A 211 -15.46 3.32 1.25
N VAL A 212 -16.61 3.28 0.56
CA VAL A 212 -17.92 3.39 1.19
C VAL A 212 -18.24 2.14 2.01
N GLU A 213 -18.06 0.94 1.44
CA GLU A 213 -18.31 -0.33 2.14
C GLU A 213 -17.45 -0.51 3.40
N LEU A 214 -16.24 0.04 3.42
CA LEU A 214 -15.29 -0.07 4.51
C LEU A 214 -15.27 1.14 5.45
N GLU A 215 -16.12 2.13 5.20
CA GLU A 215 -16.22 3.39 5.95
C GLU A 215 -14.86 4.12 6.02
N LEU A 216 -14.13 4.11 4.90
CA LEU A 216 -12.84 4.78 4.78
C LEU A 216 -13.04 6.28 4.47
N PRO A 217 -12.27 7.19 5.10
CA PRO A 217 -12.32 8.62 4.85
C PRO A 217 -11.82 9.04 3.47
N PHE A 218 -12.59 8.73 2.42
CA PHE A 218 -12.28 9.17 1.06
C PHE A 218 -12.32 10.70 0.96
N ARG A 219 -11.27 11.28 0.37
CA ARG A 219 -11.12 12.73 0.19
C ARG A 219 -11.09 13.18 -1.26
N GLY A 220 -10.87 12.28 -2.22
CA GLY A 220 -10.90 12.70 -3.61
C GLY A 220 -10.21 11.78 -4.60
N PHE A 221 -10.25 12.19 -5.85
CA PHE A 221 -9.56 11.57 -6.97
C PHE A 221 -8.39 12.42 -7.48
N VAL A 222 -7.35 11.75 -7.93
CA VAL A 222 -6.27 12.35 -8.71
C VAL A 222 -6.25 11.68 -10.09
N LEU A 223 -6.63 12.40 -11.13
CA LEU A 223 -6.52 11.96 -12.52
C LEU A 223 -5.10 12.26 -13.02
N ASN A 224 -4.19 11.33 -12.79
CA ASN A 224 -2.79 11.42 -13.18
C ASN A 224 -2.60 11.20 -14.69
N ARG A 225 -1.54 11.77 -15.27
CA ARG A 225 -1.22 11.72 -16.70
C ARG A 225 -2.36 12.22 -17.59
N SER A 226 -3.06 13.24 -17.09
CA SER A 226 -4.21 13.85 -17.73
C SER A 226 -3.80 14.96 -18.70
N GLN A 227 -4.56 15.11 -19.77
CA GLN A 227 -4.53 16.28 -20.64
C GLN A 227 -5.56 17.35 -20.23
N ALA A 228 -6.36 17.12 -19.17
CA ALA A 228 -7.40 18.06 -18.76
C ALA A 228 -6.83 19.42 -18.32
N ALA A 229 -5.65 19.38 -17.66
CA ALA A 229 -4.91 20.55 -17.19
C ALA A 229 -3.97 21.16 -18.25
N ALA A 230 -3.93 20.63 -19.48
CA ALA A 230 -3.22 21.31 -20.56
C ALA A 230 -3.90 22.67 -20.80
N GLY A 231 -3.17 23.76 -20.56
CA GLY A 231 -3.68 25.13 -20.65
C GLY A 231 -4.16 25.53 -22.05
N ASP A 232 -4.32 26.84 -22.27
CA ASP A 232 -4.87 27.40 -23.52
C ASP A 232 -3.89 27.25 -24.71
N ARG A 233 -3.78 26.03 -25.24
CA ARG A 233 -3.06 25.75 -26.48
C ARG A 233 -3.88 26.27 -27.67
N VAL A 234 -3.21 27.01 -28.56
CA VAL A 234 -3.82 27.52 -29.78
C VAL A 234 -3.80 26.46 -30.87
N PHE A 235 -4.92 26.29 -31.58
CA PHE A 235 -4.98 25.37 -32.71
C PHE A 235 -4.10 25.88 -33.86
N PRO A 236 -3.25 25.05 -34.47
CA PRO A 236 -2.36 25.51 -35.54
C PRO A 236 -3.15 25.83 -36.81
N ASP A 237 -2.89 27.00 -37.38
CA ASP A 237 -3.42 27.41 -38.67
C ASP A 237 -2.36 28.19 -39.47
N ALA A 238 -2.71 28.60 -40.69
CA ALA A 238 -1.76 29.28 -41.59
C ALA A 238 -1.30 30.66 -41.07
N SER A 239 -2.01 31.28 -40.12
CA SER A 239 -1.64 32.58 -39.55
C SER A 239 -0.31 32.54 -38.80
N MET A 240 0.14 31.35 -38.35
CA MET A 240 1.41 31.18 -37.64
C MET A 240 2.66 31.52 -38.48
N PHE A 241 2.53 31.60 -39.81
CA PHE A 241 3.66 31.85 -40.72
C PHE A 241 3.84 33.32 -41.12
N GLY A 242 2.94 34.23 -40.72
CA GLY A 242 3.03 35.66 -41.05
C GLY A 242 2.93 35.98 -42.55
N GLY A 243 2.43 35.05 -43.37
CA GLY A 243 2.32 35.17 -44.82
C GLY A 243 1.90 33.86 -45.49
N THR A 244 1.93 33.80 -46.81
CA THR A 244 1.61 32.58 -47.57
C THR A 244 2.63 31.47 -47.24
N PRO A 245 2.20 30.30 -46.73
CA PRO A 245 3.12 29.22 -46.39
C PRO A 245 3.87 28.70 -47.61
N THR A 246 5.16 28.42 -47.46
CA THR A 246 5.91 27.61 -48.45
C THR A 246 5.34 26.19 -48.52
N ALA A 247 5.65 25.44 -49.58
CA ALA A 247 5.21 24.04 -49.71
C ALA A 247 5.62 23.14 -48.52
N VAL A 248 6.82 23.36 -47.97
CA VAL A 248 7.31 22.62 -46.79
C VAL A 248 6.51 23.01 -45.54
N GLN A 249 6.25 24.30 -45.33
CA GLN A 249 5.45 24.79 -44.21
C GLN A 249 4.00 24.32 -44.28
N ALA A 250 3.39 24.30 -45.48
CA ALA A 250 2.06 23.75 -45.69
C ALA A 250 2.01 22.26 -45.32
N SER A 251 2.99 21.46 -45.77
CA SER A 251 3.09 20.04 -45.42
C SER A 251 3.32 19.81 -43.91
N ALA A 252 4.11 20.67 -43.27
CA ALA A 252 4.33 20.63 -41.82
C ALA A 252 3.05 21.00 -41.05
N LEU A 253 2.32 22.04 -41.51
CA LEU A 253 1.05 22.45 -40.93
C LEU A 253 0.02 21.34 -40.98
N GLU A 254 -0.10 20.62 -42.09
CA GLU A 254 -1.00 19.46 -42.18
C GLU A 254 -0.70 18.39 -41.14
N LYS A 255 0.59 18.12 -40.86
CA LYS A 255 1.01 17.19 -39.81
C LYS A 255 0.67 17.73 -38.42
N LEU A 256 0.94 19.02 -38.18
CA LEU A 256 0.65 19.69 -36.90
C LEU A 256 -0.86 19.68 -36.61
N VAL A 257 -1.69 20.03 -37.59
CA VAL A 257 -3.16 19.99 -37.49
C VAL A 257 -3.65 18.59 -37.13
N ARG A 258 -3.06 17.52 -37.71
CA ARG A 258 -3.43 16.14 -37.35
C ARG A 258 -3.09 15.83 -35.88
N LEU A 259 -1.92 16.23 -35.41
CA LEU A 259 -1.51 16.03 -34.01
C LEU A 259 -2.37 16.86 -33.05
N ALA A 260 -2.63 18.13 -33.38
CA ALA A 260 -3.48 19.02 -32.58
C ALA A 260 -4.90 18.49 -32.41
N LYS A 261 -5.47 17.86 -33.45
CA LYS A 261 -6.78 17.19 -33.34
C LYS A 261 -6.77 16.02 -32.35
N VAL A 262 -5.69 15.23 -32.34
CA VAL A 262 -5.52 14.11 -31.39
C VAL A 262 -5.40 14.64 -29.96
N GLU A 263 -4.61 15.68 -29.74
CA GLU A 263 -4.47 16.33 -28.44
C GLU A 263 -5.79 16.94 -27.97
N GLN A 264 -6.49 17.69 -28.83
CA GLN A 264 -7.77 18.31 -28.49
C GLN A 264 -8.83 17.26 -28.12
N ALA A 265 -8.87 16.13 -28.85
CA ALA A 265 -9.76 15.02 -28.51
C ALA A 265 -9.39 14.39 -27.16
N ALA A 266 -8.10 14.25 -26.85
CA ALA A 266 -7.63 13.75 -25.56
C ALA A 266 -7.97 14.73 -24.42
N MET A 267 -7.75 16.03 -24.59
CA MET A 267 -8.12 17.07 -23.64
C MET A 267 -9.63 17.07 -23.35
N ALA A 268 -10.46 17.01 -24.39
CA ALA A 268 -11.92 16.98 -24.25
C ALA A 268 -12.39 15.74 -23.49
N ARG A 269 -11.84 14.57 -23.83
CA ARG A 269 -12.13 13.31 -23.12
C ARG A 269 -11.68 13.39 -21.66
N ASP A 270 -10.47 13.85 -21.39
CA ASP A 270 -9.92 13.87 -20.03
C ASP A 270 -10.64 14.90 -19.14
N ARG A 271 -11.12 16.02 -19.70
CA ARG A 271 -12.02 16.97 -19.00
C ARG A 271 -13.36 16.34 -18.65
N GLN A 272 -13.95 15.57 -19.56
CA GLN A 272 -15.18 14.82 -19.26
C GLN A 272 -14.95 13.77 -18.17
N LEU A 273 -13.79 13.09 -18.19
CA LEU A 273 -13.41 12.14 -17.15
C LEU A 273 -13.23 12.84 -15.79
N LEU A 274 -12.56 13.99 -15.76
CA LEU A 274 -12.38 14.77 -14.54
C LEU A 274 -13.73 15.20 -13.96
N ALA A 275 -14.63 15.74 -14.76
CA ALA A 275 -15.98 16.11 -14.33
C ALA A 275 -16.78 14.92 -13.77
N ARG A 276 -16.61 13.72 -14.33
CA ARG A 276 -17.21 12.50 -13.80
C ARG A 276 -16.60 12.09 -12.45
N LEU A 277 -15.30 12.27 -12.27
CA LEU A 277 -14.63 12.03 -10.99
C LEU A 277 -15.06 13.05 -9.93
N GLU A 278 -15.24 14.32 -10.30
CA GLU A 278 -15.80 15.36 -9.43
C GLU A 278 -17.20 14.98 -8.93
N GLU A 279 -18.08 14.51 -9.81
CA GLU A 279 -19.42 14.04 -9.44
C GLU A 279 -19.36 12.87 -8.45
N ASP A 280 -18.55 11.86 -8.74
CA ASP A 280 -18.39 10.65 -7.90
C ASP A 280 -17.63 10.93 -6.58
N ALA A 281 -16.82 12.01 -6.55
CA ALA A 281 -16.17 12.47 -5.33
C ALA A 281 -17.17 13.02 -4.31
N GLY A 282 -18.35 13.50 -4.75
CA GLY A 282 -19.44 13.90 -3.85
C GLY A 282 -19.08 15.05 -2.91
N GLY A 283 -18.33 16.05 -3.40
CA GLY A 283 -17.81 17.16 -2.61
C GLY A 283 -16.37 16.97 -2.11
N GLY A 284 -15.75 15.83 -2.39
CA GLY A 284 -14.29 15.66 -2.27
C GLY A 284 -13.52 16.30 -3.44
N LEU A 285 -12.18 16.29 -3.32
CA LEU A 285 -11.26 16.78 -4.34
C LEU A 285 -11.35 15.94 -5.63
N ALA A 286 -11.21 16.58 -6.78
CA ALA A 286 -10.88 15.89 -8.02
C ALA A 286 -9.94 16.78 -8.83
N VAL A 287 -8.69 16.34 -8.96
CA VAL A 287 -7.62 17.13 -9.58
C VAL A 287 -6.98 16.36 -10.73
N ALA A 288 -6.60 17.07 -11.79
CA ALA A 288 -5.88 16.51 -12.92
C ALA A 288 -4.39 16.85 -12.85
N LEU A 289 -3.53 15.84 -12.86
CA LEU A 289 -2.08 16.04 -12.94
C LEU A 289 -1.56 15.83 -14.37
N PRO A 290 -0.58 16.63 -14.81
CA PRO A 290 -0.04 16.54 -16.16
C PRO A 290 0.70 15.23 -16.38
N ASN A 291 0.78 14.80 -17.63
CA ASN A 291 1.74 13.78 -18.03
C ASN A 291 3.14 14.40 -18.13
N ILE A 292 4.09 13.91 -17.32
CA ILE A 292 5.51 14.28 -17.41
C ILE A 292 6.22 13.22 -18.28
N PRO A 293 6.58 13.52 -19.54
CA PRO A 293 7.11 12.50 -20.46
C PRO A 293 8.43 11.87 -20.02
N SER A 294 9.26 12.64 -19.31
CA SER A 294 10.52 12.16 -18.74
C SER A 294 10.34 11.25 -17.51
N GLY A 295 9.13 11.19 -16.96
CA GLY A 295 8.87 10.59 -15.64
C GLY A 295 9.09 11.58 -14.50
N ALA A 296 8.67 11.16 -13.29
CA ALA A 296 8.83 11.91 -12.04
C ALA A 296 9.79 11.14 -11.12
N ASP A 297 11.05 11.03 -11.54
CA ASP A 297 12.13 10.30 -10.86
C ASP A 297 13.14 11.23 -10.16
N SER A 298 12.86 12.54 -10.15
CA SER A 298 13.68 13.56 -9.51
C SER A 298 12.85 14.43 -8.57
N MET A 299 13.49 14.96 -7.52
CA MET A 299 12.81 15.86 -6.57
C MET A 299 12.19 17.10 -7.24
N PRO A 300 12.83 17.77 -8.23
CA PRO A 300 12.19 18.89 -8.92
C PRO A 300 10.89 18.50 -9.64
N ALA A 301 10.84 17.30 -10.25
CA ALA A 301 9.62 16.81 -10.88
C ALA A 301 8.52 16.52 -9.85
N LEU A 302 8.88 16.00 -8.67
CA LEU A 302 7.95 15.78 -7.57
C LEU A 302 7.42 17.10 -6.97
N VAL A 303 8.28 18.10 -6.82
CA VAL A 303 7.87 19.46 -6.39
C VAL A 303 6.89 20.05 -7.40
N HIS A 304 7.18 19.96 -8.70
CA HIS A 304 6.25 20.42 -9.73
C HIS A 304 4.87 19.75 -9.64
N LEU A 305 4.83 18.43 -9.40
CA LEU A 305 3.55 17.73 -9.17
C LEU A 305 2.86 18.18 -7.88
N GLY A 306 3.64 18.45 -6.82
CA GLY A 306 3.14 19.00 -5.57
C GLY A 306 2.50 20.38 -5.74
N ASP A 307 3.15 21.28 -6.48
CA ASP A 307 2.62 22.61 -6.78
C ASP A 307 1.27 22.53 -7.52
N VAL A 308 1.18 21.65 -8.54
CA VAL A 308 -0.07 21.42 -9.27
C VAL A 308 -1.18 20.85 -8.38
N LEU A 309 -0.83 20.00 -7.39
CA LEU A 309 -1.81 19.48 -6.42
C LEU A 309 -2.30 20.57 -5.45
N MET A 310 -1.45 21.52 -5.07
CA MET A 310 -1.77 22.58 -4.12
C MET A 310 -2.56 23.74 -4.74
N ASP A 311 -2.41 23.96 -6.05
CA ASP A 311 -3.11 25.00 -6.81
C ASP A 311 -4.54 24.62 -7.24
N ALA A 312 -4.97 23.38 -6.98
CA ALA A 312 -6.26 22.81 -7.39
C ALA A 312 -7.35 22.94 -6.31
#